data_AF-A0A034VHN8-F1
#
_entry.id   AF-A0A034VHN8-F1
#
_cell.length_a   1.000
_cell.length_b   1.000
_cell.length_c   1.000
_cell.angle_alpha   90.00
_cell.angle_beta   90.00
_cell.angle_gamma   90.00
#
_symmetry.space_group_name_H-M   'P 1'
#
loop_
_entity.id
_entity.type
_entity.pdbx_description
1 polymer ?
#
loop_
_entity_poly.entity_id
_entity_poly.type
_entity_poly.pdbx_seq_one_letter_code
_entity_poly.pdbx_strand_id
1 'polypeptide(L)'
;MSLATRQTATESVAEEEKPHPRWFDWVERNAVPKRFDFPRPKREVTRWQKRGPMSRRDWVRFYRWAAKNATPREIPPPHCPEQPPAKVEEGKKKKKEKKKKTYTLAELLEHAAQISEPREPRDKYVFPPTPDYPYAPKISLKEPAKKDPGRPFQPIKVPKWFHHLENETEFWSTLRFPIFRPALNYKPTANMLRLALPRMVPPLRQHCPIPEPPIEFVAPRRRMTYRQWREHLRRLEYLAKPTARPYYVEMYDYVY
;
A
#
# COMPACT_ATOMS: atom_id res chain seq x y z
N MET A 1 -75.79 30.57 -54.56
CA MET A 1 -76.09 29.28 -53.90
C MET A 1 -75.19 29.17 -52.68
N SER A 2 -75.80 29.23 -51.51
CA SER A 2 -75.18 29.34 -50.19
C SER A 2 -75.46 28.08 -49.39
N LEU A 3 -74.44 27.27 -49.06
CA LEU A 3 -74.49 26.27 -47.99
C LEU A 3 -73.05 26.06 -47.50
N ALA A 4 -72.66 26.73 -46.42
CA ALA A 4 -72.71 26.23 -45.04
C ALA A 4 -71.50 25.36 -44.69
N THR A 5 -70.44 26.04 -44.22
CA THR A 5 -69.33 25.47 -43.46
C THR A 5 -69.87 24.78 -42.21
N ARG A 6 -69.80 23.44 -42.17
CA ARG A 6 -70.00 22.67 -40.93
C ARG A 6 -68.67 22.62 -40.18
N GLN A 7 -68.54 23.51 -39.20
CA GLN A 7 -67.58 23.36 -38.12
C GLN A 7 -68.08 22.21 -37.23
N THR A 8 -67.44 21.05 -37.29
CA THR A 8 -67.57 20.05 -36.23
C THR A 8 -66.47 20.33 -35.23
N ALA A 9 -66.82 21.05 -34.17
CA ALA A 9 -66.06 21.09 -32.94
C ALA A 9 -65.97 19.65 -32.41
N THR A 10 -64.80 19.02 -32.53
CA THR A 10 -64.49 17.82 -31.75
C THR A 10 -64.23 18.29 -30.33
N GLU A 11 -65.28 18.17 -29.53
CA GLU A 11 -65.27 18.30 -28.08
C GLU A 11 -64.08 17.53 -27.52
N SER A 12 -63.17 18.23 -26.86
CA SER A 12 -62.15 17.62 -26.01
C SER A 12 -62.87 16.97 -24.84
N VAL A 13 -63.20 15.69 -24.99
CA VAL A 13 -63.54 14.83 -23.87
C VAL A 13 -62.31 14.85 -22.96
N ALA A 14 -62.43 15.58 -21.85
CA ALA A 14 -61.52 15.45 -20.74
C ALA A 14 -61.70 14.02 -20.20
N GLU A 15 -60.93 13.09 -20.77
CA GLU A 15 -60.72 11.79 -20.16
C GLU A 15 -60.09 12.07 -18.81
N GLU A 16 -60.86 11.86 -17.74
CA GLU A 16 -60.33 11.78 -16.39
C GLU A 16 -59.21 10.73 -16.43
N GLU A 17 -57.96 11.20 -16.34
CA GLU A 17 -56.78 10.35 -16.30
C GLU A 17 -56.90 9.43 -15.10
N LYS A 18 -57.36 8.20 -15.35
CA LYS A 18 -57.29 7.13 -14.37
C LYS A 18 -55.84 7.08 -13.89
N PRO A 19 -55.58 7.07 -12.56
CA PRO A 19 -54.23 7.05 -12.05
C PRO A 19 -53.51 5.86 -12.67
N HIS A 20 -52.49 6.17 -13.48
CA HIS A 20 -51.74 5.14 -14.18
C HIS A 20 -51.14 4.20 -13.13
N PRO A 21 -51.20 2.87 -13.34
CA PRO A 21 -50.62 1.93 -12.40
C PRO A 21 -49.14 2.25 -12.17
N ARG A 22 -48.66 2.11 -10.93
CA ARG A 22 -47.26 2.41 -10.53
C ARG A 22 -46.17 1.75 -11.40
N TRP A 23 -46.51 0.66 -12.10
CA TRP A 23 -45.59 -0.01 -13.02
C TRP A 23 -45.44 0.72 -14.37
N PHE A 24 -46.42 1.52 -14.78
CA PHE A 24 -46.40 2.27 -16.03
C PHE A 24 -45.27 3.31 -16.05
N ASP A 25 -45.11 4.08 -14.96
CA ASP A 25 -43.99 5.01 -14.78
C ASP A 25 -42.62 4.31 -14.84
N TRP A 26 -42.57 3.03 -14.44
CA TRP A 26 -41.35 2.24 -14.51
C TRP A 26 -41.05 1.82 -15.96
N VAL A 27 -42.07 1.48 -16.74
CA VAL A 27 -41.94 1.17 -18.16
C VAL A 27 -41.50 2.41 -18.94
N GLU A 28 -42.13 3.57 -18.72
CA GLU A 28 -41.74 4.82 -19.40
C GLU A 28 -40.28 5.22 -19.09
N ARG A 29 -39.86 5.10 -17.82
CA ARG A 29 -38.47 5.40 -17.42
C ARG A 29 -37.44 4.46 -18.04
N ASN A 30 -37.78 3.22 -18.33
CA ASN A 30 -36.86 2.24 -18.90
C ASN A 30 -37.00 2.06 -20.42
N ALA A 31 -38.08 2.56 -21.02
CA ALA A 31 -38.30 2.55 -22.46
C ALA A 31 -37.39 3.53 -23.21
N VAL A 32 -36.89 4.57 -22.53
CA VAL A 32 -35.96 5.53 -23.13
C VAL A 32 -34.53 4.97 -23.11
N PRO A 33 -33.82 4.95 -24.26
CA PRO A 33 -32.41 4.57 -24.30
C PRO A 33 -31.57 5.45 -23.38
N LYS A 34 -30.78 4.82 -22.50
CA LYS A 34 -29.86 5.52 -21.61
C LYS A 34 -28.81 6.26 -22.45
N ARG A 35 -28.82 7.59 -22.42
CA ARG A 35 -27.79 8.42 -23.05
C ARG A 35 -26.55 8.42 -22.15
N PHE A 36 -25.43 7.96 -22.70
CA PHE A 36 -24.14 8.04 -22.03
C PHE A 36 -23.36 9.23 -22.59
N ASP A 37 -23.28 10.31 -21.82
CA ASP A 37 -22.43 11.45 -22.16
C ASP A 37 -20.99 11.14 -21.78
N PHE A 38 -20.27 10.46 -22.66
CA PHE A 38 -18.84 10.23 -22.47
C PHE A 38 -18.08 11.55 -22.68
N PRO A 39 -17.28 12.00 -21.70
CA PRO A 39 -16.45 13.19 -21.88
C PRO A 39 -15.45 12.91 -23.02
N ARG A 40 -15.44 13.79 -24.03
CA ARG A 40 -14.49 13.66 -25.15
C ARG A 40 -13.06 13.79 -24.60
N PRO A 41 -12.13 12.89 -24.96
CA PRO A 41 -10.75 12.99 -24.51
C PRO A 41 -10.12 14.30 -25.02
N LYS A 42 -9.39 14.99 -24.14
CA LYS A 42 -8.64 16.20 -24.50
C LYS A 42 -7.55 15.82 -25.52
N ARG A 43 -7.57 16.44 -26.70
CA ARG A 43 -6.54 16.23 -27.73
C ARG A 43 -5.26 16.96 -27.32
N GLU A 44 -4.20 16.21 -27.04
CA GLU A 44 -2.87 16.78 -26.82
C GLU A 44 -2.27 17.26 -28.14
N VAL A 45 -1.61 18.42 -28.09
CA VAL A 45 -0.97 19.04 -29.25
C VAL A 45 0.30 18.26 -29.59
N THR A 46 0.41 17.77 -30.82
CA THR A 46 1.60 17.01 -31.26
C THR A 46 2.85 17.88 -31.22
N ARG A 47 4.04 17.27 -31.11
CA ARG A 47 5.35 17.96 -31.07
C ARG A 47 5.51 19.00 -32.20
N TRP A 48 4.95 18.73 -33.37
CA TRP A 48 5.04 19.57 -34.57
C TRP A 48 4.02 20.72 -34.59
N GLN A 49 2.94 20.59 -33.82
CA GLN A 49 1.95 21.65 -33.64
C GLN A 49 2.32 22.59 -32.48
N LYS A 50 3.31 22.22 -31.64
CA LYS A 50 3.87 23.12 -30.63
C LYS A 50 4.67 24.22 -31.32
N ARG A 51 4.44 25.49 -30.93
CA ARG A 51 5.23 26.62 -31.42
C ARG A 51 6.70 26.38 -31.09
N GLY A 52 7.59 26.63 -32.06
CA GLY A 52 9.03 26.52 -31.86
C GLY A 52 9.55 27.45 -30.75
N PRO A 53 10.79 27.26 -30.29
CA PRO A 53 11.35 27.95 -29.12
C PRO A 53 11.50 29.46 -29.31
N MET A 54 11.49 29.94 -30.54
CA MET A 54 11.65 31.35 -30.87
C MET A 54 10.36 31.91 -31.48
N SER A 55 9.93 33.07 -30.97
CA SER A 55 8.86 33.83 -31.59
C SER A 55 9.33 34.41 -32.93
N ARG A 56 8.38 34.84 -33.78
CA ARG A 56 8.71 35.51 -35.05
C ARG A 56 9.63 36.72 -34.86
N ARG A 57 9.48 37.46 -33.75
CA ARG A 57 10.35 38.61 -33.42
C ARG A 57 11.77 38.18 -33.06
N ASP A 58 11.90 37.04 -32.39
CA ASP A 58 13.21 36.50 -32.02
C ASP A 58 13.93 35.95 -33.24
N TRP A 59 13.20 35.36 -34.19
CA TRP A 59 13.75 34.98 -35.50
C TRP A 59 14.30 36.18 -36.27
N VAL A 60 13.59 37.31 -36.29
CA VAL A 60 14.10 38.54 -36.92
C VAL A 60 15.36 39.06 -36.23
N ARG A 61 15.41 39.00 -34.89
CA ARG A 61 16.60 39.40 -34.12
C ARG A 61 17.78 38.46 -34.37
N PHE A 62 17.55 37.16 -34.37
CA PHE A 62 18.56 36.15 -34.68
C PHE A 62 19.09 36.32 -36.10
N TYR A 63 18.22 36.53 -37.09
CA TYR A 63 18.63 36.78 -38.47
C TYR A 63 19.54 38.00 -38.58
N ARG A 64 19.17 39.13 -37.94
CA ARG A 64 20.01 40.33 -37.91
C ARG A 64 21.34 40.12 -37.21
N TRP A 65 21.37 39.29 -36.16
CA TRP A 65 22.60 38.92 -35.46
C TRP A 65 23.48 38.02 -36.33
N ALA A 66 22.91 37.00 -36.96
CA ALA A 66 23.63 36.05 -37.81
C ALA A 66 24.22 36.75 -39.02
N ALA A 67 23.48 37.65 -39.67
CA ALA A 67 23.97 38.45 -40.79
C ALA A 67 25.22 39.29 -40.45
N LYS A 68 25.41 39.66 -39.17
CA LYS A 68 26.56 40.46 -38.72
C LYS A 68 27.71 39.63 -38.17
N ASN A 69 27.41 38.48 -37.57
CA ASN A 69 28.38 37.72 -36.76
C ASN A 69 28.73 36.35 -37.33
N ALA A 70 27.88 35.79 -38.21
CA ALA A 70 28.11 34.50 -38.83
C ALA A 70 28.88 34.60 -40.15
N THR A 71 29.19 35.82 -40.62
CA THR A 71 30.15 36.01 -41.72
C THR A 71 31.51 35.49 -41.27
N PRO A 72 32.15 34.58 -42.04
CA PRO A 72 33.49 34.09 -41.73
C PRO A 72 34.44 35.27 -41.52
N ARG A 73 35.12 35.28 -40.37
CA ARG A 73 36.14 36.32 -40.13
C ARG A 73 37.29 36.05 -41.09
N GLU A 74 37.64 37.06 -41.89
CA GLU A 74 38.85 36.99 -42.72
C GLU A 74 40.05 36.83 -41.77
N ILE A 75 40.66 35.65 -41.82
CA ILE A 75 41.89 35.36 -41.10
C ILE A 75 42.99 36.03 -41.91
N PRO A 76 43.69 37.07 -41.39
CA PRO A 76 44.82 37.63 -42.11
C PRO A 76 45.86 36.52 -42.34
N PRO A 77 46.53 36.50 -43.50
CA PRO A 77 47.50 35.47 -43.81
C PRO A 77 48.56 35.38 -42.70
N PRO A 78 48.98 34.17 -42.31
CA PRO A 78 49.94 33.98 -41.24
C PRO A 78 51.20 34.78 -41.55
N HIS A 79 51.53 35.71 -40.66
CA HIS A 79 52.72 36.54 -40.76
C HIS A 79 53.95 35.62 -40.68
N CYS A 80 54.63 35.39 -41.80
CA CYS A 80 55.96 34.77 -41.82
C CYS A 80 56.94 35.74 -41.14
N PRO A 81 57.58 35.37 -40.02
CA PRO A 81 58.55 36.24 -39.37
C PRO A 81 59.93 36.02 -40.00
N GLU A 82 60.23 36.72 -41.10
CA GLU A 82 61.61 36.96 -41.53
C GLU A 82 61.92 38.45 -41.32
N GLN A 83 62.05 38.87 -40.06
CA GLN A 83 62.85 40.05 -39.69
C GLN A 83 63.05 40.11 -38.16
N PRO A 84 64.25 40.46 -37.66
CA PRO A 84 64.52 40.58 -36.24
C PRO A 84 63.85 41.82 -35.62
N PRO A 85 63.58 41.82 -34.31
CA PRO A 85 62.67 42.79 -33.70
C PRO A 85 63.30 44.18 -33.58
N ALA A 86 62.68 45.18 -34.21
CA ALA A 86 62.88 46.58 -33.89
C ALA A 86 62.12 46.95 -32.60
N LYS A 87 62.74 47.81 -31.80
CA LYS A 87 62.32 48.24 -30.46
C LYS A 87 61.09 49.17 -30.48
N VAL A 88 60.40 49.20 -29.31
CA VAL A 88 59.48 50.24 -28.76
C VAL A 88 58.14 50.38 -29.53
N GLU A 89 56.93 50.45 -28.96
CA GLU A 89 56.51 51.22 -27.78
C GLU A 89 55.42 50.60 -26.91
N GLU A 90 55.37 51.16 -25.72
CA GLU A 90 54.62 50.78 -24.55
C GLU A 90 53.11 50.94 -24.71
N GLY A 91 52.39 49.90 -24.32
CA GLY A 91 50.96 49.93 -24.06
C GLY A 91 50.59 48.91 -22.98
N LYS A 92 51.44 48.75 -21.95
CA LYS A 92 51.22 47.79 -20.86
C LYS A 92 50.06 48.25 -19.97
N LYS A 93 48.83 47.91 -20.35
CA LYS A 93 47.77 47.72 -19.35
C LYS A 93 48.23 46.62 -18.40
N LYS A 94 48.63 46.99 -17.17
CA LYS A 94 48.91 46.05 -16.06
C LYS A 94 47.67 45.16 -15.87
N LYS A 95 47.64 44.00 -16.53
CA LYS A 95 46.74 42.91 -16.17
C LYS A 95 47.18 42.50 -14.76
N LYS A 96 46.36 42.82 -13.76
CA LYS A 96 46.52 42.29 -12.40
C LYS A 96 46.73 40.78 -12.53
N GLU A 97 47.93 40.31 -12.23
CA GLU A 97 48.25 38.89 -12.16
C GLU A 97 47.33 38.28 -11.10
N LYS A 98 46.31 37.57 -11.55
CA LYS A 98 45.47 36.79 -10.67
C LYS A 98 46.38 35.72 -10.07
N LYS A 99 46.68 35.85 -8.77
CA LYS A 99 47.40 34.82 -8.01
C LYS A 99 46.76 33.46 -8.34
N LYS A 100 47.52 32.56 -8.95
CA LYS A 100 47.05 31.20 -9.25
C LYS A 100 46.81 30.52 -7.91
N LYS A 101 45.54 30.35 -7.54
CA LYS A 101 45.17 29.54 -6.38
C LYS A 101 45.57 28.11 -6.72
N THR A 102 46.47 27.53 -5.93
CA THR A 102 46.81 26.11 -6.00
C THR A 102 45.65 25.36 -5.38
N TYR A 103 44.81 24.75 -6.21
CA TYR A 103 43.74 23.88 -5.74
C TYR A 103 44.34 22.55 -5.29
N THR A 104 43.87 22.05 -4.16
CA THR A 104 44.22 20.71 -3.70
C THR A 104 43.53 19.63 -4.55
N LEU A 105 44.07 18.42 -4.58
CA LEU A 105 43.52 17.33 -5.39
C LEU A 105 42.07 16.98 -4.99
N ALA A 106 41.73 17.11 -3.70
CA ALA A 106 40.38 16.91 -3.20
C ALA A 106 39.40 17.95 -3.77
N GLU A 107 39.78 19.23 -3.78
CA GLU A 107 38.95 20.31 -4.34
C GLU A 107 38.72 20.14 -5.86
N LEU A 108 39.72 19.64 -6.58
CA LEU A 108 39.57 19.35 -8.01
C LEU A 108 38.61 18.19 -8.28
N LEU A 109 38.62 17.16 -7.43
CA LEU A 109 37.68 16.03 -7.53
C LEU A 109 36.25 16.44 -7.18
N GLU A 110 36.06 17.24 -6.13
CA GLU A 110 34.75 17.79 -5.77
C GLU A 110 34.19 18.71 -6.86
N HIS A 111 35.04 19.58 -7.42
CA HIS A 111 34.65 20.46 -8.51
C HIS A 111 34.34 19.68 -9.80
N ALA A 112 35.08 18.60 -10.09
CA ALA A 112 34.79 17.71 -11.20
C ALA A 112 33.44 16.97 -11.01
N ALA A 113 33.13 16.55 -9.79
CA ALA A 113 31.83 15.95 -9.45
C ALA A 113 30.68 16.96 -9.60
N GLN A 114 30.88 18.22 -9.19
CA GLN A 114 29.88 19.27 -9.38
C GLN A 114 29.64 19.61 -10.86
N ILE A 115 30.66 19.51 -11.72
CA ILE A 115 30.52 19.74 -13.16
C ILE A 115 29.89 18.55 -13.87
N SER A 116 30.14 17.32 -13.38
CA SER A 116 29.57 16.12 -13.99
C SER A 116 28.07 15.99 -13.74
N GLU A 117 27.56 16.57 -12.65
CA GLU A 117 26.13 16.65 -12.37
C GLU A 117 25.45 17.78 -13.15
N PRO A 118 24.42 17.48 -13.96
CA PRO A 118 23.68 18.52 -14.67
C PRO A 118 22.90 19.39 -13.67
N ARG A 119 23.01 20.72 -13.81
CA ARG A 119 22.36 21.72 -12.95
C ARG A 119 20.85 21.51 -12.76
N GLU A 120 20.18 20.99 -13.79
CA GLU A 120 18.78 20.56 -13.74
C GLU A 120 18.71 19.13 -14.32
N PRO A 121 18.61 18.10 -13.46
CA PRO A 121 18.44 16.74 -13.95
C PRO A 121 17.06 16.61 -14.61
N ARG A 122 17.03 16.07 -15.83
CA ARG A 122 15.75 15.81 -16.51
C ARG A 122 15.01 14.69 -15.77
N ASP A 123 13.69 14.81 -15.62
CA ASP A 123 12.84 13.83 -14.91
C ASP A 123 13.04 12.39 -15.37
N LYS A 124 13.37 12.17 -16.65
CA LYS A 124 13.66 10.84 -17.20
C LYS A 124 14.93 10.16 -16.65
N TYR A 125 15.84 10.93 -16.06
CA TYR A 125 17.07 10.46 -15.42
C TYR A 125 17.00 10.50 -13.89
N VAL A 126 15.92 11.04 -13.32
CA VAL A 126 15.64 10.98 -11.89
C VAL A 126 14.95 9.66 -11.62
N PHE A 127 15.56 8.82 -10.78
CA PHE A 127 14.92 7.57 -10.37
C PHE A 127 13.64 7.90 -9.61
N PRO A 128 12.47 7.34 -9.99
CA PRO A 128 11.25 7.58 -9.23
C PRO A 128 11.43 7.10 -7.78
N PRO A 129 10.87 7.80 -6.80
CA PRO A 129 10.92 7.35 -5.41
C PRO A 129 10.29 5.96 -5.31
N THR A 130 10.85 5.12 -4.45
CA THR A 130 10.34 3.77 -4.22
C THR A 130 8.86 3.83 -3.81
N PRO A 131 7.95 3.13 -4.52
CA PRO A 131 6.53 3.17 -4.19
C PRO A 131 6.27 2.64 -2.78
N ASP A 132 5.45 3.36 -2.02
CA ASP A 132 5.10 3.01 -0.65
C ASP A 132 4.08 1.88 -0.66
N TYR A 133 4.58 0.69 -0.37
CA TYR A 133 3.76 -0.49 -0.19
C TYR A 133 3.18 -0.50 1.21
N PRO A 134 1.90 -0.88 1.27
CA PRO A 134 1.60 -2.29 1.11
C PRO A 134 2.12 -3.10 2.31
N TYR A 135 2.32 -4.42 2.23
CA TYR A 135 2.89 -5.49 3.12
C TYR A 135 4.40 -5.54 3.62
N ALA A 136 4.84 -5.59 4.92
CA ALA A 136 6.22 -5.24 5.37
C ALA A 136 7.30 -6.27 5.79
N PRO A 137 7.02 -7.55 5.96
CA PRO A 137 7.68 -8.32 7.02
C PRO A 137 9.21 -8.34 6.88
N LYS A 138 9.91 -8.10 7.99
CA LYS A 138 11.36 -8.19 8.07
C LYS A 138 11.76 -9.65 8.24
N ILE A 139 11.96 -10.32 7.10
CA ILE A 139 12.20 -11.78 7.02
C ILE A 139 13.66 -12.13 7.37
N SER A 140 14.59 -11.16 7.28
CA SER A 140 16.02 -11.36 7.50
C SER A 140 16.61 -10.26 8.40
N LEU A 141 17.51 -10.63 9.32
CA LEU A 141 18.15 -9.70 10.28
C LEU A 141 19.05 -8.66 9.61
N LYS A 142 19.59 -8.97 8.44
CA LYS A 142 20.57 -8.14 7.70
C LYS A 142 19.92 -7.15 6.74
N GLU A 143 18.64 -7.32 6.38
CA GLU A 143 17.96 -6.47 5.40
C GLU A 143 16.89 -5.59 6.07
N PRO A 144 16.56 -4.41 5.51
CA PRO A 144 15.50 -3.56 6.04
C PRO A 144 14.12 -4.22 5.93
N ALA A 145 13.22 -3.85 6.84
CA ALA A 145 11.82 -4.28 6.75
C ALA A 145 11.22 -3.75 5.44
N LYS A 146 10.44 -4.58 4.76
CA LYS A 146 9.51 -4.09 3.74
C LYS A 146 8.45 -3.20 4.47
N LYS A 147 7.57 -2.47 3.79
CA LYS A 147 6.50 -1.67 4.46
C LYS A 147 5.14 -2.35 4.35
N ASP A 148 4.33 -2.25 5.43
CA ASP A 148 3.03 -2.89 5.76
C ASP A 148 1.91 -1.82 5.76
N PRO A 149 0.74 -2.02 5.13
CA PRO A 149 -0.14 -0.97 4.72
C PRO A 149 -1.17 -0.99 5.77
N GLY A 150 -0.86 -0.28 6.86
CA GLY A 150 -1.62 -0.37 8.09
C GLY A 150 -3.08 -0.63 7.78
N ARG A 151 -3.59 -1.75 8.34
CA ARG A 151 -5.01 -2.09 8.38
C ARG A 151 -5.79 -0.78 8.47
N PRO A 152 -6.84 -0.54 7.66
CA PRO A 152 -7.45 0.79 7.51
C PRO A 152 -8.05 1.38 8.80
N PHE A 153 -7.92 0.70 9.93
CA PHE A 153 -8.41 1.07 11.24
C PHE A 153 -7.27 1.04 12.26
N GLN A 154 -7.25 2.04 13.14
CA GLN A 154 -6.38 2.00 14.33
C GLN A 154 -6.68 0.72 15.12
N PRO A 155 -5.65 -0.07 15.49
CA PRO A 155 -5.85 -1.25 16.31
C PRO A 155 -6.42 -0.83 17.67
N ILE A 156 -7.38 -1.60 18.16
CA ILE A 156 -7.96 -1.41 19.48
C ILE A 156 -6.84 -1.53 20.52
N LYS A 157 -6.76 -0.58 21.44
CA LYS A 157 -5.84 -0.62 22.57
C LYS A 157 -6.40 -1.55 23.64
N VAL A 158 -5.94 -2.79 23.64
CA VAL A 158 -6.27 -3.78 24.68
C VAL A 158 -5.37 -3.52 25.91
N PRO A 159 -5.92 -3.50 27.13
CA PRO A 159 -5.11 -3.47 28.34
C PRO A 159 -4.10 -4.63 28.37
N LYS A 160 -2.92 -4.41 28.96
CA LYS A 160 -1.86 -5.44 29.01
C LYS A 160 -2.31 -6.68 29.82
N TRP A 161 -3.22 -6.49 30.78
CA TRP A 161 -3.80 -7.53 31.64
C TRP A 161 -5.16 -7.05 32.15
N PHE A 162 -6.10 -7.99 32.30
CA PHE A 162 -7.39 -7.76 32.95
C PHE A 162 -7.30 -8.22 34.41
N HIS A 163 -7.81 -7.43 35.35
CA HIS A 163 -7.82 -7.80 36.77
C HIS A 163 -8.77 -8.97 37.08
N HIS A 164 -9.87 -9.07 36.34
CA HIS A 164 -10.90 -10.11 36.48
C HIS A 164 -11.34 -10.61 35.10
N LEU A 165 -11.81 -11.86 35.05
CA LEU A 165 -12.29 -12.52 33.83
C LEU A 165 -13.60 -11.89 33.32
N GLU A 166 -14.39 -11.32 34.23
CA GLU A 166 -15.58 -10.51 33.94
C GLU A 166 -15.21 -9.24 33.15
N ASN A 167 -14.12 -8.56 33.54
CA ASN A 167 -13.66 -7.35 32.84
C ASN A 167 -13.14 -7.68 31.43
N GLU A 168 -12.52 -8.85 31.26
CA GLU A 168 -12.09 -9.32 29.94
C GLU A 168 -13.29 -9.64 29.05
N THR A 169 -14.28 -10.37 29.58
CA THR A 169 -15.50 -10.72 28.83
C THR A 169 -16.35 -9.49 28.50
N GLU A 170 -16.47 -8.53 29.42
CA GLU A 170 -17.12 -7.24 29.19
C GLU A 170 -16.37 -6.42 28.12
N PHE A 171 -15.04 -6.36 28.19
CA PHE A 171 -14.22 -5.68 27.18
C PHE A 171 -14.45 -6.26 25.78
N TRP A 172 -14.35 -7.59 25.63
CA TRP A 172 -14.52 -8.24 24.33
C TRP A 172 -15.96 -8.19 23.80
N SER A 173 -16.97 -8.19 24.69
CA SER A 173 -18.38 -8.08 24.28
C SER A 173 -18.77 -6.64 23.87
N THR A 174 -18.12 -5.63 24.45
CA THR A 174 -18.36 -4.22 24.13
C THR A 174 -17.66 -3.79 22.84
N LEU A 175 -16.60 -4.49 22.44
CA LEU A 175 -15.87 -4.18 21.22
C LEU A 175 -16.72 -4.37 19.96
N ARG A 176 -17.07 -3.25 19.33
CA ARG A 176 -17.76 -3.21 18.05
C ARG A 176 -16.85 -2.61 16.98
N PHE A 177 -16.62 -3.37 15.92
CA PHE A 177 -16.00 -2.84 14.72
C PHE A 177 -17.05 -2.13 13.87
N PRO A 178 -16.75 -0.96 13.27
CA PRO A 178 -17.65 -0.37 12.29
C PRO A 178 -17.85 -1.36 11.14
N ILE A 179 -19.06 -1.89 11.02
CA ILE A 179 -19.38 -2.85 9.97
C ILE A 179 -19.49 -2.06 8.66
N PHE A 180 -18.74 -2.50 7.65
CA PHE A 180 -18.87 -1.95 6.30
C PHE A 180 -20.30 -2.19 5.81
N ARG A 181 -21.08 -1.13 5.57
CA ARG A 181 -22.52 -1.24 5.23
C ARG A 181 -22.82 -2.24 4.08
N PRO A 182 -22.01 -2.32 3.02
CA PRO A 182 -22.18 -3.35 1.99
C PRO A 182 -21.97 -4.79 2.46
N ALA A 183 -21.16 -5.01 3.50
CA ALA A 183 -20.94 -6.33 4.08
C ALA A 183 -22.18 -6.88 4.80
N LEU A 184 -23.06 -6.01 5.32
CA LEU A 184 -24.34 -6.43 5.94
C LEU A 184 -25.27 -7.13 4.94
N ASN A 185 -25.25 -6.69 3.69
CA ASN A 185 -26.08 -7.24 2.61
C ASN A 185 -25.30 -8.21 1.72
N TYR A 186 -24.09 -8.60 2.11
CA TYR A 186 -23.23 -9.42 1.27
C TYR A 186 -23.78 -10.85 1.19
N LYS A 187 -24.08 -11.28 -0.04
CA LYS A 187 -24.40 -12.68 -0.34
C LYS A 187 -23.12 -13.39 -0.77
N PRO A 188 -22.64 -14.39 -0.01
CA PRO A 188 -21.42 -15.09 -0.36
C PRO A 188 -21.55 -15.78 -1.71
N THR A 189 -20.46 -15.80 -2.47
CA THR A 189 -20.42 -16.49 -3.76
C THR A 189 -20.49 -18.00 -3.57
N ALA A 190 -21.02 -18.73 -4.57
CA ALA A 190 -21.11 -20.18 -4.52
C ALA A 190 -19.74 -20.85 -4.27
N ASN A 191 -18.65 -20.26 -4.78
CA ASN A 191 -17.30 -20.77 -4.53
C ASN A 191 -16.87 -20.60 -3.06
N MET A 192 -17.18 -19.46 -2.43
CA MET A 192 -16.92 -19.27 -1.00
C MET A 192 -17.70 -20.27 -0.15
N LEU A 193 -18.97 -20.52 -0.50
CA LEU A 193 -19.79 -21.55 0.18
C LEU A 193 -19.18 -22.94 0.00
N ARG A 194 -18.70 -23.27 -1.20
CA ARG A 194 -18.03 -24.56 -1.50
C ARG A 194 -16.72 -24.72 -0.72
N LEU A 195 -15.94 -23.66 -0.58
CA LEU A 195 -14.69 -23.66 0.18
C LEU A 195 -14.90 -23.70 1.69
N ALA A 196 -16.02 -23.15 2.18
CA ALA A 196 -16.39 -23.19 3.59
C ALA A 196 -16.85 -24.59 4.04
N LEU A 197 -17.28 -25.44 3.11
CA LEU A 197 -17.57 -26.84 3.43
C LEU A 197 -16.29 -27.54 3.88
N PRO A 198 -16.33 -28.35 4.95
CA PRO A 198 -15.17 -29.11 5.38
C PRO A 198 -14.68 -29.97 4.21
N ARG A 199 -13.39 -29.88 3.92
CA ARG A 199 -12.77 -30.68 2.86
C ARG A 199 -12.93 -32.15 3.25
N MET A 200 -13.83 -32.85 2.59
CA MET A 200 -13.98 -34.29 2.73
C MET A 200 -12.75 -34.94 2.13
N VAL A 201 -11.75 -35.20 2.96
CA VAL A 201 -10.61 -36.03 2.59
C VAL A 201 -11.11 -37.47 2.69
N PRO A 202 -11.17 -38.23 1.59
CA PRO A 202 -11.47 -39.65 1.68
C PRO A 202 -10.45 -40.29 2.62
N PRO A 203 -10.83 -41.28 3.43
CA PRO A 203 -9.87 -41.96 4.30
C PRO A 203 -8.69 -42.39 3.45
N LEU A 204 -7.49 -41.96 3.84
CA LEU A 204 -6.26 -42.33 3.14
C LEU A 204 -6.26 -43.85 3.00
N ARG A 205 -5.95 -44.37 1.80
CA ARG A 205 -5.77 -45.81 1.61
C ARG A 205 -4.72 -46.25 2.61
N GLN A 206 -5.13 -46.97 3.64
CA GLN A 206 -4.22 -47.45 4.65
C GLN A 206 -3.32 -48.46 3.96
N HIS A 207 -2.02 -48.16 3.87
CA HIS A 207 -1.05 -49.06 3.27
C HIS A 207 -0.94 -50.39 4.04
N CYS A 208 -1.43 -50.42 5.29
CA CYS A 208 -1.52 -51.60 6.13
C CYS A 208 -2.96 -51.77 6.65
N PRO A 209 -3.47 -53.00 6.84
CA PRO A 209 -4.72 -53.21 7.56
C PRO A 209 -4.60 -52.64 8.98
N ILE A 210 -5.54 -51.79 9.40
CA ILE A 210 -5.64 -51.40 10.80
C ILE A 210 -5.85 -52.67 11.62
N PRO A 211 -5.00 -52.96 12.63
CA PRO A 211 -5.28 -54.07 13.52
C PRO A 211 -6.62 -53.80 14.21
N GLU A 212 -7.48 -54.82 14.26
CA GLU A 212 -8.74 -54.72 14.98
C GLU A 212 -8.45 -54.21 16.41
N PRO A 213 -9.28 -53.29 16.94
CA PRO A 213 -9.06 -52.79 18.29
C PRO A 213 -8.97 -54.00 19.22
N PRO A 214 -7.93 -54.08 20.08
CA PRO A 214 -7.77 -55.22 20.96
C PRO A 214 -9.05 -55.33 21.77
N ILE A 215 -9.71 -56.49 21.67
CA ILE A 215 -10.86 -56.83 22.52
C ILE A 215 -10.41 -56.48 23.92
N GLU A 216 -11.09 -55.53 24.56
CA GLU A 216 -10.76 -55.11 25.92
C GLU A 216 -10.78 -56.37 26.78
N PHE A 217 -9.59 -56.90 27.08
CA PHE A 217 -9.47 -57.97 28.03
C PHE A 217 -9.76 -57.35 29.39
N VAL A 218 -11.04 -57.27 29.73
CA VAL A 218 -11.48 -56.93 31.08
C VAL A 218 -11.05 -58.10 31.94
N ALA A 219 -9.87 -57.97 32.54
CA ALA A 219 -9.40 -58.96 33.50
C ALA A 219 -10.49 -59.13 34.56
N PRO A 220 -10.91 -60.38 34.86
CA PRO A 220 -12.03 -60.62 35.77
C PRO A 220 -11.74 -59.92 37.10
N ARG A 221 -12.72 -59.13 37.58
CA ARG A 221 -12.64 -58.44 38.87
C ARG A 221 -12.50 -59.48 39.99
N ARG A 222 -11.26 -59.81 40.35
CA ARG A 222 -10.96 -60.66 41.50
C ARG A 222 -11.20 -59.84 42.77
N ARG A 223 -12.11 -60.30 43.63
CA ARG A 223 -12.24 -59.76 44.98
C ARG A 223 -10.92 -60.04 45.74
N MET A 224 -10.45 -59.06 46.51
CA MET A 224 -9.31 -59.28 47.40
C MET A 224 -9.64 -60.40 48.39
N THR A 225 -8.67 -61.29 48.64
CA THR A 225 -8.77 -62.23 49.76
C THR A 225 -8.75 -61.49 51.09
N TYR A 226 -9.23 -62.10 52.17
CA TYR A 226 -9.27 -61.47 53.49
C TYR A 226 -7.91 -60.93 53.96
N ARG A 227 -6.81 -61.63 53.67
CA ARG A 227 -5.44 -61.17 53.97
C ARG A 227 -5.07 -59.91 53.18
N GLN A 228 -5.33 -59.92 51.87
CA GLN A 228 -5.09 -58.77 50.99
C GLN A 228 -5.92 -57.56 51.40
N TRP A 229 -7.17 -57.78 51.81
CA TRP A 229 -8.04 -56.72 52.33
C TRP A 229 -7.49 -56.10 53.62
N ARG A 230 -7.01 -56.94 54.54
CA ARG A 230 -6.41 -56.47 55.81
C ARG A 230 -5.11 -55.70 55.61
N GLU A 231 -4.30 -56.07 54.61
CA GLU A 231 -3.12 -55.30 54.20
C GLU A 231 -3.49 -53.99 53.51
N HIS A 232 -4.52 -54.01 52.66
CA HIS A 232 -5.05 -52.83 52.02
C HIS A 232 -5.55 -51.79 53.03
N LEU A 233 -6.31 -52.23 54.04
CA LEU A 233 -6.76 -51.36 55.14
C LEU A 233 -5.60 -50.75 55.92
N ARG A 234 -4.57 -51.55 56.28
CA ARG A 234 -3.36 -51.03 56.95
C ARG A 234 -2.65 -49.97 56.11
N ARG A 235 -2.58 -50.17 54.79
CA ARG A 235 -1.98 -49.20 53.88
C ARG A 235 -2.79 -47.90 53.81
N LEU A 236 -4.12 -48.00 53.76
CA LEU A 236 -5.00 -46.84 53.78
C LEU A 236 -4.87 -46.07 55.10
N GLU A 237 -4.84 -46.75 56.24
CA GLU A 237 -4.59 -46.13 57.54
C GLU A 237 -3.25 -45.40 57.58
N TYR A 238 -2.19 -45.99 57.01
CA TYR A 238 -0.88 -45.35 56.93
C TYR A 238 -0.93 -44.08 56.07
N LEU A 239 -1.55 -44.14 54.89
CA LEU A 239 -1.68 -43.00 53.98
C LEU A 239 -2.61 -41.91 54.52
N ALA A 240 -3.58 -42.27 55.36
CA ALA A 240 -4.50 -41.34 56.00
C ALA A 240 -3.84 -40.55 57.15
N LYS A 241 -2.66 -40.98 57.64
CA LYS A 241 -1.93 -40.18 58.62
C LYS A 241 -1.38 -38.92 57.95
N PRO A 242 -1.61 -37.73 58.53
CA PRO A 242 -1.08 -36.50 57.96
C PRO A 242 0.46 -36.57 57.91
N THR A 243 1.02 -36.36 56.73
CA THR A 243 2.47 -36.27 56.48
C THR A 243 3.04 -34.93 56.98
N ALA A 244 2.67 -34.51 58.19
CA ALA A 244 3.27 -33.34 58.82
C ALA A 244 4.58 -33.75 59.49
N ARG A 245 5.71 -33.30 58.92
CA ARG A 245 7.00 -33.26 59.61
C ARG A 245 6.84 -32.24 60.76
N PRO A 246 7.13 -32.57 62.03
CA PRO A 246 7.14 -31.55 63.08
C PRO A 246 8.28 -30.57 62.80
N TYR A 247 7.93 -29.35 62.41
CA TYR A 247 8.87 -28.23 62.35
C TYR A 247 9.09 -27.77 63.80
N TYR A 248 10.22 -28.13 64.41
CA TYR A 248 10.66 -27.49 65.64
C TYR A 248 11.05 -26.05 65.29
N VAL A 249 10.27 -25.08 65.75
CA VAL A 249 10.61 -23.66 65.67
C VAL A 249 11.37 -23.33 66.95
N GLU A 250 12.71 -23.26 66.85
CA GLU A 250 13.54 -22.69 67.89
C GLU A 250 13.37 -21.16 67.84
N MET A 251 12.51 -20.64 68.71
CA MET A 251 12.45 -19.21 69.00
C MET A 251 13.66 -18.85 69.87
N TYR A 252 14.69 -18.27 69.26
CA TYR A 252 15.74 -17.59 70.00
C TYR A 252 15.24 -16.19 70.36
N ASP A 253 14.91 -15.99 71.64
CA ASP A 253 14.70 -14.68 72.23
C ASP A 253 16.03 -13.90 72.18
N TYR A 254 16.10 -12.88 71.33
CA TYR A 254 17.16 -11.89 71.36
C TYR A 254 16.86 -10.85 72.45
N VAL A 255 17.66 -10.87 73.51
CA VAL A 255 17.78 -9.77 74.47
C VAL A 255 19.03 -8.97 74.11
N TYR A 256 18.85 -7.76 73.59
CA TYR A 256 19.73 -6.60 73.76
C TYR A 256 18.91 -5.32 73.63
#